data_AF-A0A934A1E5-F1
#
_entry.id   AF-A0A934A1E5-F1
#
_cell.length_a   1.000
_cell.length_b   1.000
_cell.length_c   1.000
_cell.angle_alpha   90.00
_cell.angle_beta   90.00
_cell.angle_gamma   90.00
#
_symmetry.space_group_name_H-M   'P 1'
#
loop_
_entity.id
_entity.type
_entity.pdbx_description
1 polymer ?
#
loop_
_entity_poly.entity_id
_entity_poly.type
_entity_poly.pdbx_seq_one_letter_code
_entity_poly.pdbx_strand_id
1 'polypeptide(L)'
;MPRYEFSEGTSHKFWEIELAGTSFTTTYGRIGTPGQSTTKEFKSEENARKEFEKIIAEKTGKGYVLVGSKTGVAASKPVHTPAAKRDIGKTASLNVEGRSFLKGQVSREEILKLTAKFDASKSFFKAGMESWAYDVLLVEGDVVVKGPLALFKEKLAALVVTGSLVVRGQYRDGYDPETGCFVLGDMEAESVITGGWLNVAGNLSVHGGLVGDYNDCSARIKGKTAARFLHTEQHWFEFGDAVKVDYVLGRPRGKWPKKSELSGLAPSRYPDVLVPEVFCLEGQEDEPFVASALSDEEREDLDDLLMLKHGRIIERMREEKAILLDK
;
A
#
# COMPACT_ATOMS: atom_id res chain seq x y z
N MET A 1 16.86 -25.11 3.04
CA MET A 1 17.84 -24.04 3.34
C MET A 1 18.12 -23.16 2.13
N PRO A 2 17.44 -22.02 1.97
CA PRO A 2 17.85 -20.98 1.01
C PRO A 2 19.25 -20.44 1.33
N ARG A 3 20.12 -20.38 0.31
CA ARG A 3 21.51 -19.89 0.39
C ARG A 3 21.64 -18.60 -0.39
N TYR A 4 22.22 -17.58 0.21
CA TYR A 4 22.48 -16.29 -0.40
C TYR A 4 23.97 -16.01 -0.44
N GLU A 5 24.45 -15.46 -1.54
CA GLU A 5 25.86 -15.12 -1.74
C GLU A 5 26.04 -13.64 -2.02
N PHE A 6 27.11 -13.09 -1.47
CA PHE A 6 27.53 -11.71 -1.64
C PHE A 6 28.97 -11.70 -2.11
N SER A 7 29.22 -11.04 -3.25
CA SER A 7 30.56 -10.88 -3.82
C SER A 7 30.81 -9.42 -4.18
N GLU A 8 31.69 -8.76 -3.42
CA GLU A 8 32.17 -7.42 -3.71
C GLU A 8 33.67 -7.31 -3.38
N GLY A 9 34.48 -6.92 -4.36
CA GLY A 9 35.94 -6.84 -4.21
C GLY A 9 36.55 -8.20 -3.85
N THR A 10 37.29 -8.27 -2.72
CA THR A 10 37.88 -9.51 -2.18
C THR A 10 36.95 -10.25 -1.20
N SER A 11 35.76 -9.72 -0.93
CA SER A 11 34.79 -10.31 -0.01
C SER A 11 33.84 -11.24 -0.76
N HIS A 12 34.00 -12.54 -0.54
CA HIS A 12 33.12 -13.59 -1.04
C HIS A 12 32.46 -14.31 0.14
N LYS A 13 31.21 -13.98 0.43
CA LYS A 13 30.51 -14.44 1.63
C LYS A 13 29.25 -15.19 1.25
N PHE A 14 28.91 -16.22 2.02
CA PHE A 14 27.61 -16.87 1.95
C PHE A 14 26.86 -16.68 3.27
N TRP A 15 25.54 -16.70 3.15
CA TRP A 15 24.61 -16.64 4.25
C TRP A 15 23.41 -17.52 3.92
N GLU A 16 23.08 -18.44 4.82
CA GLU A 16 21.98 -19.39 4.71
C GLU A 16 21.04 -19.17 5.89
N ILE A 17 19.76 -19.46 5.68
CA ILE A 17 18.78 -19.43 6.76
C ILE A 17 17.78 -20.57 6.60
N GLU A 18 17.36 -21.15 7.72
CA GLU A 18 16.34 -22.20 7.80
C GLU A 18 15.36 -21.90 8.92
N LEU A 19 14.06 -21.92 8.62
CA LEU A 19 12.99 -21.82 9.61
C LEU A 19 12.56 -23.23 10.02
N ALA A 20 12.57 -23.52 11.32
CA ALA A 20 12.14 -24.77 11.91
C ALA A 20 11.22 -24.48 13.11
N GLY A 21 9.90 -24.54 12.88
CA GLY A 21 8.88 -24.29 13.89
C GLY A 21 9.03 -22.92 14.55
N THR A 22 9.34 -22.91 15.84
CA THR A 22 9.51 -21.70 16.66
C THR A 22 10.93 -21.13 16.64
N SER A 23 11.82 -21.62 15.78
CA SER A 23 13.21 -21.17 15.69
C SER A 23 13.66 -21.01 14.24
N PHE A 24 14.70 -20.22 14.01
CA PHE A 24 15.45 -20.31 12.77
C PHE A 24 16.94 -20.39 13.02
N THR A 25 17.66 -21.04 12.11
CA THR A 25 19.11 -21.15 12.13
C THR A 25 19.70 -20.40 10.95
N THR A 26 20.63 -19.49 11.20
CA THR A 26 21.42 -18.83 10.17
C THR A 26 22.83 -19.38 10.12
N THR A 27 23.35 -19.68 8.94
CA THR A 27 24.74 -20.10 8.74
C THR A 27 25.46 -19.10 7.84
N TYR A 28 26.63 -18.60 8.24
CA TYR A 28 27.36 -17.62 7.43
C TYR A 28 28.86 -17.84 7.43
N GLY A 29 29.52 -17.49 6.33
CA GLY A 29 30.95 -17.70 6.19
C GLY A 29 31.52 -17.13 4.92
N ARG A 30 32.83 -17.35 4.71
CA ARG A 30 33.47 -17.11 3.42
C ARG A 30 33.12 -18.28 2.49
N ILE A 31 32.82 -18.02 1.22
CA ILE A 31 32.54 -19.08 0.26
C ILE A 31 33.75 -20.03 0.20
N GLY A 32 33.50 -21.33 0.38
CA GLY A 32 34.54 -22.37 0.47
C GLY A 32 34.96 -22.75 1.90
N THR A 33 34.39 -22.14 2.95
CA THR A 33 34.56 -22.59 4.34
C THR A 33 33.26 -23.18 4.90
N PRO A 34 33.32 -23.98 5.99
CA PRO A 34 32.11 -24.51 6.63
C PRO A 34 31.16 -23.44 7.22
N GLY A 35 31.65 -22.20 7.42
CA GLY A 35 30.89 -21.13 8.05
C GLY A 35 30.66 -21.32 9.55
N GLN A 36 29.83 -20.46 10.12
CA GLN A 36 29.37 -20.50 11.51
C GLN A 36 27.84 -20.44 11.52
N SER A 37 27.22 -21.28 12.36
CA SER A 37 25.77 -21.32 12.53
C SER A 37 25.34 -20.67 13.84
N THR A 38 24.19 -20.02 13.82
CA THR A 38 23.55 -19.42 15.00
C THR A 38 22.06 -19.68 14.92
N THR A 39 21.49 -20.28 15.97
CA THR A 39 20.06 -20.54 16.09
C THR A 39 19.43 -19.51 17.01
N LYS A 40 18.26 -18.98 16.60
CA LYS A 40 17.46 -18.05 17.38
C LYS A 40 16.08 -18.65 17.60
N GLU A 41 15.69 -18.75 18.87
CA GLU A 41 14.40 -19.32 19.29
C GLU A 41 13.40 -18.22 19.64
N PHE A 42 12.12 -18.49 19.40
CA PHE A 42 11.00 -17.58 19.61
C PHE A 42 9.89 -18.26 20.39
N LYS A 43 9.02 -17.46 20.99
CA LYS A 43 7.88 -17.95 21.80
C LYS A 43 6.75 -18.55 20.98
N SER A 44 6.72 -18.30 19.67
CA SER A 44 5.72 -18.84 18.75
C SER A 44 6.26 -18.92 17.32
N GLU A 45 5.66 -19.79 16.50
CA GLU A 45 6.04 -19.98 15.10
C GLU A 45 5.80 -18.73 14.27
N GLU A 46 4.74 -17.98 14.56
CA GLU A 46 4.43 -16.71 13.90
C GLU A 46 5.53 -15.67 14.11
N ASN A 47 6.09 -15.59 15.33
CA ASN A 47 7.19 -14.68 15.64
C ASN A 47 8.49 -15.12 14.96
N ALA A 48 8.74 -16.43 14.89
CA ALA A 48 9.89 -16.98 14.17
C ALA A 48 9.81 -16.67 12.67
N ARG A 49 8.62 -16.81 12.06
CA ARG A 49 8.39 -16.51 10.64
C ARG A 49 8.55 -15.02 10.32
N LYS A 50 7.96 -14.13 11.12
CA LYS A 50 8.07 -12.67 10.93
C LYS A 50 9.53 -12.19 10.98
N GLU A 51 10.31 -12.67 11.95
CA GLU A 51 11.73 -12.29 12.05
C GLU A 51 12.58 -12.96 10.97
N PHE A 52 12.23 -14.19 10.54
CA PHE A 52 12.88 -14.89 9.42
C PHE A 52 12.74 -14.09 8.11
N GLU A 53 11.53 -13.66 7.75
CA GLU A 53 11.26 -12.87 6.54
C GLU A 53 11.97 -11.51 6.59
N LYS A 54 11.94 -10.85 7.75
CA LYS A 54 12.62 -9.57 7.98
C LYS A 54 14.14 -9.67 7.74
N ILE A 55 14.80 -10.70 8.27
CA ILE A 55 16.25 -10.85 8.11
C ILE A 55 16.62 -11.15 6.65
N ILE A 56 15.78 -11.88 5.91
CA ILE A 56 15.98 -12.09 4.46
C ILE A 56 15.90 -10.76 3.71
N ALA A 57 14.90 -9.92 3.99
CA ALA A 57 14.77 -8.59 3.38
C ALA A 57 15.99 -7.69 3.70
N GLU A 58 16.48 -7.74 4.94
CA GLU A 58 17.68 -6.98 5.34
C GLU A 58 18.96 -7.48 4.64
N LYS A 59 19.09 -8.78 4.38
CA LYS A 59 20.27 -9.36 3.71
C LYS A 59 20.24 -9.10 2.22
N THR A 60 19.10 -9.29 1.58
CA THR A 60 18.91 -9.01 0.15
C THR A 60 19.06 -7.52 -0.17
N GLY A 61 18.57 -6.63 0.69
CA GLY A 61 18.82 -5.18 0.59
C GLY A 61 20.30 -4.77 0.72
N LYS A 62 21.15 -5.63 1.30
CA LYS A 62 22.61 -5.45 1.37
C LYS A 62 23.35 -6.09 0.20
N GLY A 63 22.63 -6.58 -0.82
CA GLY A 63 23.20 -7.16 -2.04
C GLY A 63 23.48 -8.67 -1.97
N TYR A 64 22.99 -9.39 -0.95
CA TYR A 64 23.05 -10.84 -0.94
C TYR A 64 22.03 -11.42 -1.93
N VAL A 65 22.47 -12.28 -2.83
CA VAL A 65 21.65 -12.85 -3.91
C VAL A 65 21.40 -14.33 -3.67
N LEU A 66 20.17 -14.80 -3.87
CA LEU A 66 19.81 -16.20 -3.70
C LEU A 66 20.50 -17.10 -4.74
N VAL A 67 21.25 -18.10 -4.28
CA VAL A 67 21.94 -19.09 -5.10
C VAL A 67 20.93 -20.13 -5.58
N GLY A 68 20.82 -20.30 -6.90
CA GLY A 68 19.84 -21.20 -7.53
C GLY A 68 18.82 -20.50 -8.42
N SER A 69 18.72 -19.16 -8.37
CA SER A 69 18.02 -18.43 -9.44
C SER A 69 18.89 -18.45 -10.69
N LYS A 70 18.51 -19.25 -11.70
CA LYS A 70 19.16 -19.18 -13.01
C LYS A 70 18.79 -17.87 -13.71
N THR A 71 19.61 -16.85 -13.49
CA THR A 71 19.90 -15.82 -14.49
C THR A 71 21.34 -15.38 -14.30
N GLY A 72 22.22 -15.98 -15.09
CA GLY A 72 23.54 -15.43 -15.33
C GLY A 72 23.43 -14.34 -16.39
N VAL A 73 23.75 -13.10 -16.02
CA VAL A 73 24.55 -12.20 -16.85
C VAL A 73 25.52 -11.49 -15.93
N ALA A 74 26.81 -11.71 -16.20
CA ALA A 74 27.92 -11.15 -15.48
C ALA A 74 28.00 -9.62 -15.63
N ALA A 75 28.48 -9.01 -14.55
CA ALA A 75 28.68 -7.60 -14.30
C ALA A 75 29.55 -6.87 -15.34
N SER A 76 29.17 -5.63 -15.64
CA SER A 76 30.14 -4.53 -15.73
C SER A 76 29.59 -3.30 -15.00
N LYS A 77 30.47 -2.69 -14.19
CA LYS A 77 30.21 -1.68 -13.14
C LYS A 77 29.49 -0.43 -13.65
N PRO A 78 28.63 0.25 -12.85
CA PRO A 78 28.39 1.67 -13.04
C PRO A 78 29.50 2.48 -12.37
N VAL A 79 30.33 3.09 -13.20
CA VAL A 79 31.16 4.24 -12.86
C VAL A 79 30.25 5.42 -12.52
N HIS A 80 30.57 6.13 -11.44
CA HIS A 80 30.03 7.45 -11.12
C HIS A 80 30.25 8.43 -12.28
N THR A 81 29.18 8.89 -12.94
CA THR A 81 28.99 10.29 -13.41
C THR A 81 27.55 10.48 -13.91
N PRO A 82 27.00 11.71 -13.86
CA PRO A 82 25.57 11.96 -13.71
C PRO A 82 24.84 11.95 -15.06
N ALA A 83 23.72 11.23 -15.14
CA ALA A 83 22.80 11.29 -16.27
C ALA A 83 21.42 11.68 -15.70
N ALA A 84 20.92 12.89 -15.91
CA ALA A 84 20.47 13.51 -17.16
C ALA A 84 18.94 13.61 -17.11
N LYS A 85 18.47 14.86 -17.22
CA LYS A 85 17.07 15.29 -17.17
C LYS A 85 16.20 14.39 -18.04
N ARG A 86 15.19 13.76 -17.45
CA ARG A 86 14.04 13.23 -18.19
C ARG A 86 12.80 13.99 -17.75
N ASP A 87 12.17 14.65 -18.71
CA ASP A 87 10.87 15.29 -18.55
C ASP A 87 9.82 14.24 -18.21
N ILE A 88 9.37 14.21 -16.95
CA ILE A 88 8.05 13.67 -16.58
C ILE A 88 7.01 14.69 -17.04
N GLY A 89 6.71 14.70 -18.34
CA GLY A 89 5.49 15.33 -18.84
C GLY A 89 4.34 14.35 -18.67
N LYS A 90 3.29 14.76 -17.94
CA LYS A 90 1.95 14.13 -17.83
C LYS A 90 1.90 12.60 -17.62
N THR A 91 1.48 12.17 -16.43
CA THR A 91 0.89 10.83 -16.25
C THR A 91 -0.59 10.87 -16.66
N ALA A 92 -1.09 9.79 -17.28
CA ALA A 92 -2.26 9.80 -18.16
C ALA A 92 -3.62 10.05 -17.48
N SER A 93 -3.76 9.76 -16.18
CA SER A 93 -5.04 9.89 -15.47
C SER A 93 -5.08 11.07 -14.51
N LEU A 94 -3.97 11.38 -13.82
CA LEU A 94 -3.95 12.48 -12.86
C LEU A 94 -4.12 13.85 -13.55
N ASN A 95 -3.62 14.05 -14.78
CA ASN A 95 -3.80 15.27 -15.60
C ASN A 95 -3.63 16.62 -14.86
N VAL A 96 -2.81 16.64 -13.81
CA VAL A 96 -2.59 17.79 -12.95
C VAL A 96 -1.10 18.12 -12.95
N GLU A 97 -0.79 19.41 -13.05
CA GLU A 97 0.58 19.90 -12.93
C GLU A 97 0.99 19.97 -11.45
N GLY A 98 2.19 19.50 -11.14
CA GLY A 98 2.73 19.50 -9.78
C GLY A 98 4.26 19.47 -9.77
N ARG A 99 4.84 19.78 -8.61
CA ARG A 99 6.29 19.74 -8.37
C ARG A 99 6.69 18.32 -7.97
N SER A 100 7.53 17.70 -8.79
CA SER A 100 8.07 16.35 -8.61
C SER A 100 9.29 16.33 -7.69
N PHE A 101 9.29 15.40 -6.73
CA PHE A 101 10.43 15.15 -5.86
C PHE A 101 11.60 14.52 -6.62
N LEU A 102 11.35 13.49 -7.44
CA LEU A 102 12.40 12.81 -8.22
C LEU A 102 13.08 13.72 -9.25
N LYS A 103 12.39 14.78 -9.71
CA LYS A 103 12.98 15.84 -10.53
C LYS A 103 13.71 16.94 -9.76
N GLY A 104 13.67 16.92 -8.43
CA GLY A 104 14.21 17.97 -7.57
C GLY A 104 13.45 19.29 -7.62
N GLN A 105 12.15 19.28 -8.00
CA GLN A 105 11.30 20.47 -8.03
C GLN A 105 10.71 20.81 -6.66
N VAL A 106 10.72 19.85 -5.74
CA VAL A 106 10.32 19.99 -4.34
C VAL A 106 11.33 19.24 -3.47
N SER A 107 11.71 19.81 -2.32
CA SER A 107 12.65 19.16 -1.40
C SER A 107 11.93 18.28 -0.37
N ARG A 108 12.67 17.34 0.24
CA ARG A 108 12.14 16.53 1.35
C ARG A 108 11.72 17.41 2.53
N GLU A 109 12.52 18.41 2.87
CA GLU A 109 12.25 19.33 3.98
C GLU A 109 10.95 20.09 3.77
N GLU A 110 10.69 20.51 2.53
CA GLU A 110 9.44 21.17 2.16
C GLU A 110 8.24 20.23 2.31
N ILE A 111 8.33 19.00 1.77
CA ILE A 111 7.28 17.97 1.91
C ILE A 111 6.99 17.72 3.40
N LEU A 112 8.02 17.41 4.18
CA LEU A 112 7.90 17.14 5.62
C LEU A 112 7.31 18.32 6.39
N LYS A 113 7.64 19.55 6.02
CA LYS A 113 7.08 20.76 6.63
C LYS A 113 5.59 20.90 6.32
N LEU A 114 5.18 20.67 5.07
CA LEU A 114 3.77 20.75 4.65
C LEU A 114 2.93 19.66 5.31
N THR A 115 3.46 18.45 5.40
CA THR A 115 2.75 17.28 5.94
C THR A 115 2.96 17.09 7.45
N ALA A 116 3.68 18.00 8.13
CA ALA A 116 4.01 17.92 9.55
C ALA A 116 2.80 17.78 10.49
N LYS A 117 1.62 18.24 10.04
CA LYS A 117 0.37 18.11 10.81
C LYS A 117 -0.13 16.66 10.88
N PHE A 118 0.36 15.76 10.04
CA PHE A 118 -0.01 14.35 10.03
C PHE A 118 1.07 13.54 10.75
N ASP A 119 0.71 12.90 11.85
CA ASP A 119 1.66 12.07 12.61
C ASP A 119 2.27 10.96 11.74
N ALA A 120 1.50 10.45 10.77
CA ALA A 120 1.92 9.47 9.78
C ALA A 120 3.08 9.97 8.90
N SER A 121 3.19 11.28 8.66
CA SER A 121 4.16 11.85 7.73
C SER A 121 5.60 11.48 8.10
N LYS A 122 5.94 11.50 9.40
CA LYS A 122 7.31 11.18 9.82
C LYS A 122 7.65 9.72 9.61
N SER A 123 6.68 8.82 9.74
CA SER A 123 6.86 7.38 9.56
C SER A 123 6.93 7.04 8.08
N PHE A 124 6.02 7.59 7.27
CA PHE A 124 5.93 7.33 5.84
C PHE A 124 7.17 7.83 5.09
N PHE A 125 7.59 9.08 5.32
CA PHE A 125 8.77 9.66 4.67
C PHE A 125 10.10 9.34 5.39
N LYS A 126 10.13 8.35 6.30
CA LYS A 126 11.33 8.00 7.09
C LYS A 126 12.41 7.30 6.26
N ALA A 127 11.99 6.51 5.26
CA ALA A 127 12.88 5.80 4.35
C ALA A 127 13.33 6.72 3.19
N GLY A 128 14.42 6.34 2.53
CA GLY A 128 15.01 7.13 1.44
C GLY A 128 14.04 7.26 0.27
N MET A 129 13.24 8.33 0.25
CA MET A 129 12.35 8.69 -0.86
C MET A 129 13.05 8.65 -2.23
N GLU A 130 14.37 8.86 -2.26
CA GLU A 130 15.21 8.80 -3.46
C GLU A 130 15.45 7.38 -3.97
N SER A 131 15.25 6.37 -3.11
CA SER A 131 15.36 4.94 -3.44
C SER A 131 14.03 4.32 -3.88
N TRP A 132 12.93 5.08 -3.79
CA TRP A 132 11.62 4.63 -4.24
C TRP A 132 11.57 4.62 -5.76
N ALA A 133 10.96 3.58 -6.31
CA ALA A 133 10.73 3.50 -7.76
C ALA A 133 9.64 4.49 -8.25
N TYR A 134 8.90 5.11 -7.32
CA TYR A 134 7.70 5.90 -7.55
C TYR A 134 7.91 7.32 -7.00
N ASP A 135 7.30 8.33 -7.63
CA ASP A 135 7.55 9.74 -7.33
C ASP A 135 6.71 10.27 -6.14
N VAL A 136 7.12 11.38 -5.56
CA VAL A 136 6.26 12.20 -4.69
C VAL A 136 5.89 13.47 -5.44
N LEU A 137 4.59 13.65 -5.68
CA LEU A 137 4.07 14.81 -6.41
C LEU A 137 3.42 15.78 -5.45
N LEU A 138 3.92 17.03 -5.43
CA LEU A 138 3.31 18.15 -4.72
C LEU A 138 2.44 18.98 -5.68
N VAL A 139 1.14 19.03 -5.41
CA VAL A 139 0.17 19.86 -6.12
C VAL A 139 -0.22 21.03 -5.23
N GLU A 140 -0.11 22.24 -5.76
CA GLU A 140 -0.42 23.47 -5.03
C GLU A 140 -1.87 23.92 -5.29
N GLY A 141 -2.57 24.28 -4.21
CA GLY A 141 -3.96 24.73 -4.26
C GLY A 141 -4.96 23.59 -4.33
N ASP A 142 -6.19 23.95 -4.71
CA ASP A 142 -7.28 23.00 -4.90
C ASP A 142 -7.17 22.30 -6.25
N VAL A 143 -7.45 21.01 -6.29
CA VAL A 143 -7.30 20.16 -7.46
C VAL A 143 -8.55 19.34 -7.73
N VAL A 144 -8.89 19.21 -9.01
CA VAL A 144 -9.97 18.33 -9.49
C VAL A 144 -9.40 17.33 -10.48
N VAL A 145 -9.47 16.05 -10.14
CA VAL A 145 -9.13 14.92 -11.01
C VAL A 145 -10.40 14.43 -11.69
N LYS A 146 -10.43 14.43 -13.03
CA LYS A 146 -11.65 14.21 -13.83
C LYS A 146 -12.07 12.74 -13.98
N GLY A 147 -11.38 11.81 -13.31
CA GLY A 147 -11.65 10.38 -13.39
C GLY A 147 -11.05 9.63 -12.20
N PRO A 148 -11.00 8.28 -12.27
CA PRO A 148 -10.38 7.47 -11.24
C PRO A 148 -8.91 7.84 -11.00
N LEU A 149 -8.51 7.86 -9.74
CA LEU A 149 -7.15 8.12 -9.30
C LEU A 149 -6.63 6.92 -8.50
N ALA A 150 -5.72 6.16 -9.09
CA ALA A 150 -4.98 5.10 -8.39
C ALA A 150 -3.50 5.49 -8.31
N LEU A 151 -2.98 5.77 -7.11
CA LEU A 151 -1.62 6.30 -6.95
C LEU A 151 -0.55 5.38 -7.57
N PHE A 152 -0.72 4.06 -7.41
CA PHE A 152 0.20 3.10 -7.99
C PHE A 152 0.18 3.10 -9.53
N LYS A 153 -0.99 3.29 -10.17
CA LYS A 153 -1.10 3.41 -11.64
C LYS A 153 -0.43 4.69 -12.14
N GLU A 154 -0.49 5.76 -11.36
CA GLU A 154 0.22 7.02 -11.62
C GLU A 154 1.72 6.97 -11.31
N LYS A 155 2.23 5.83 -10.83
CA LYS A 155 3.63 5.69 -10.35
C LYS A 155 4.00 6.71 -9.26
N LEU A 156 3.03 7.01 -8.39
CA LEU A 156 3.22 7.89 -7.24
C LEU A 156 3.37 7.08 -5.96
N ALA A 157 4.47 7.29 -5.25
CA ALA A 157 4.64 6.86 -3.87
C ALA A 157 3.81 7.77 -2.96
N ALA A 158 3.76 9.07 -3.26
CA ALA A 158 2.82 9.94 -2.59
C ALA A 158 2.28 11.09 -3.45
N LEU A 159 1.05 11.48 -3.13
CA LEU A 159 0.41 12.70 -3.61
C LEU A 159 0.22 13.65 -2.43
N VAL A 160 0.81 14.84 -2.50
CA VAL A 160 0.63 15.91 -1.52
C VAL A 160 -0.15 17.05 -2.18
N VAL A 161 -1.30 17.41 -1.64
CA VAL A 161 -2.16 18.49 -2.14
C VAL A 161 -2.24 19.58 -1.06
N THR A 162 -1.81 20.81 -1.36
CA THR A 162 -1.80 21.89 -0.35
C THR A 162 -3.19 22.48 -0.07
N GLY A 163 -4.12 22.36 -1.02
CA GLY A 163 -5.54 22.66 -0.86
C GLY A 163 -6.40 21.40 -0.77
N SER A 164 -7.55 21.45 -1.40
CA SER A 164 -8.57 20.40 -1.43
C SER A 164 -8.45 19.51 -2.66
N LEU A 165 -8.79 18.23 -2.53
CA LEU A 165 -8.74 17.24 -3.60
C LEU A 165 -10.14 16.74 -3.94
N VAL A 166 -10.58 16.93 -5.19
CA VAL A 166 -11.81 16.33 -5.71
C VAL A 166 -11.45 15.28 -6.75
N VAL A 167 -11.83 14.03 -6.52
CA VAL A 167 -11.70 12.93 -7.48
C VAL A 167 -13.09 12.62 -8.05
N ARG A 168 -13.30 12.90 -9.33
CA ARG A 168 -14.53 12.56 -10.05
C ARG A 168 -14.50 11.07 -10.46
N GLY A 169 -14.47 10.20 -9.47
CA GLY A 169 -14.38 8.75 -9.61
C GLY A 169 -13.81 8.10 -8.34
N GLN A 170 -13.30 6.88 -8.49
CA GLN A 170 -12.65 6.14 -7.40
C GLN A 170 -11.25 6.70 -7.11
N TYR A 171 -10.98 6.99 -5.84
CA TYR A 171 -9.63 7.12 -5.31
C TYR A 171 -9.13 5.77 -4.77
N ARG A 172 -7.87 5.43 -5.07
CA ARG A 172 -7.21 4.21 -4.58
C ARG A 172 -5.74 4.41 -4.23
N ASP A 173 -5.37 3.95 -3.05
CA ASP A 173 -3.98 3.74 -2.62
C ASP A 173 -3.81 2.30 -2.08
N GLY A 174 -2.58 1.91 -1.74
CA GLY A 174 -2.25 0.54 -1.37
C GLY A 174 -0.97 0.40 -0.54
N TYR A 175 -0.76 -0.81 -0.02
CA TYR A 175 0.41 -1.20 0.79
C TYR A 175 1.53 -1.84 -0.03
N ASP A 176 1.21 -2.50 -1.15
CA ASP A 176 2.22 -3.11 -2.03
C ASP A 176 1.95 -2.76 -3.51
N PRO A 177 2.55 -1.67 -4.03
CA PRO A 177 3.51 -0.80 -3.36
C PRO A 177 2.86 0.12 -2.32
N GLU A 178 3.62 0.46 -1.27
CA GLU A 178 3.16 1.35 -0.21
C GLU A 178 3.03 2.78 -0.76
N THR A 179 1.82 3.34 -0.67
CA THR A 179 1.49 4.66 -1.22
C THR A 179 0.79 5.53 -0.19
N GLY A 180 0.90 6.85 -0.33
CA GLY A 180 0.29 7.80 0.60
C GLY A 180 -0.31 9.04 -0.06
N CYS A 181 -1.47 9.47 0.41
CA CYS A 181 -2.07 10.73 0.02
C CYS A 181 -2.19 11.67 1.21
N PHE A 182 -1.76 12.91 1.02
CA PHE A 182 -1.76 13.96 2.03
C PHE A 182 -2.50 15.19 1.49
N VAL A 183 -3.75 15.36 1.87
CA VAL A 183 -4.62 16.48 1.47
C VAL A 183 -4.72 17.47 2.63
N LEU A 184 -4.20 18.69 2.44
CA LEU A 184 -4.14 19.70 3.49
C LEU A 184 -5.46 20.46 3.69
N GLY A 185 -6.38 20.38 2.73
CA GLY A 185 -7.77 20.85 2.80
C GLY A 185 -8.76 19.69 2.87
N ASP A 186 -9.89 19.84 2.17
CA ASP A 186 -10.96 18.85 2.11
C ASP A 186 -10.72 17.83 1.00
N MET A 187 -11.29 16.63 1.13
CA MET A 187 -11.27 15.62 0.08
C MET A 187 -12.69 15.20 -0.28
N GLU A 188 -12.97 15.15 -1.58
CA GLU A 188 -14.21 14.62 -2.15
C GLU A 188 -13.87 13.51 -3.15
N ALA A 189 -14.57 12.38 -3.09
CA ALA A 189 -14.47 11.32 -4.09
C ALA A 189 -15.80 10.58 -4.26
N GLU A 190 -15.97 9.90 -5.39
CA GLU A 190 -17.13 9.03 -5.57
C GLU A 190 -17.00 7.77 -4.71
N SER A 191 -15.82 7.15 -4.70
CA SER A 191 -15.45 6.09 -3.77
C SER A 191 -13.98 6.22 -3.36
N VAL A 192 -13.65 5.69 -2.19
CA VAL A 192 -12.31 5.70 -1.60
C VAL A 192 -11.99 4.28 -1.17
N ILE A 193 -10.93 3.71 -1.74
CA ILE A 193 -10.38 2.41 -1.33
C ILE A 193 -8.96 2.64 -0.86
N THR A 194 -8.76 2.58 0.44
CA THR A 194 -7.48 2.90 1.07
C THR A 194 -6.86 1.65 1.65
N GLY A 195 -5.72 1.25 1.10
CA GLY A 195 -4.82 0.27 1.72
C GLY A 195 -3.45 0.81 2.07
N GLY A 196 -3.18 2.05 1.66
CA GLY A 196 -2.00 2.83 2.01
C GLY A 196 -2.31 3.88 3.07
N TRP A 197 -1.65 5.03 2.95
CA TRP A 197 -1.69 6.11 3.92
C TRP A 197 -2.56 7.27 3.46
N LEU A 198 -3.87 7.17 3.69
CA LEU A 198 -4.79 8.27 3.43
C LEU A 198 -4.74 9.29 4.58
N ASN A 199 -4.45 10.55 4.28
CA ASN A 199 -4.36 11.62 5.27
C ASN A 199 -5.09 12.88 4.77
N VAL A 200 -6.19 13.24 5.45
CA VAL A 200 -7.03 14.40 5.11
C VAL A 200 -7.11 15.34 6.31
N ALA A 201 -6.69 16.59 6.14
CA ALA A 201 -6.68 17.58 7.21
C ALA A 201 -8.03 18.28 7.41
N GLY A 202 -8.84 18.34 6.36
CA GLY A 202 -10.21 18.86 6.40
C GLY A 202 -11.24 17.73 6.47
N ASN A 203 -12.38 17.96 5.84
CA ASN A 203 -13.48 17.02 5.74
C ASN A 203 -13.24 15.99 4.64
N LEU A 204 -13.76 14.78 4.82
CA LEU A 204 -13.81 13.75 3.79
C LEU A 204 -15.28 13.52 3.39
N SER A 205 -15.61 13.78 2.12
CA SER A 205 -16.93 13.51 1.55
C SER A 205 -16.82 12.42 0.49
N VAL A 206 -17.42 11.27 0.75
CA VAL A 206 -17.45 10.13 -0.17
C VAL A 206 -18.89 9.87 -0.59
N HIS A 207 -19.21 9.98 -1.87
CA HIS A 207 -20.60 9.82 -2.33
C HIS A 207 -21.07 8.35 -2.21
N GLY A 208 -20.15 7.40 -2.37
CA GLY A 208 -20.34 5.97 -2.21
C GLY A 208 -19.59 5.41 -1.02
N GLY A 209 -18.54 4.63 -1.30
CA GLY A 209 -17.85 3.79 -0.34
C GLY A 209 -16.54 4.30 0.19
N LEU A 210 -16.38 4.33 1.51
CA LEU A 210 -15.09 4.43 2.19
C LEU A 210 -14.67 3.03 2.66
N VAL A 211 -13.63 2.47 2.04
CA VAL A 211 -13.18 1.10 2.25
C VAL A 211 -11.74 1.09 2.71
N GLY A 212 -11.49 0.47 3.85
CA GLY A 212 -10.15 0.04 4.25
C GLY A 212 -9.83 -1.32 3.64
N ASP A 213 -8.71 -1.41 2.93
CA ASP A 213 -8.20 -2.64 2.31
C ASP A 213 -6.84 -2.96 2.94
N TYR A 214 -6.74 -4.05 3.70
CA TYR A 214 -5.53 -4.43 4.46
C TYR A 214 -5.31 -3.66 5.78
N ASN A 215 -4.49 -4.18 6.70
CA ASN A 215 -4.45 -3.73 8.11
C ASN A 215 -3.13 -3.11 8.60
N ASP A 216 -2.15 -2.92 7.71
CA ASP A 216 -0.81 -2.43 8.08
C ASP A 216 -0.66 -0.90 7.98
N CYS A 217 -1.50 -0.23 7.18
CA CYS A 217 -1.49 1.23 7.01
C CYS A 217 -2.64 1.91 7.78
N SER A 218 -2.83 3.22 7.55
CA SER A 218 -3.86 4.00 8.21
C SER A 218 -4.51 5.06 7.33
N ALA A 219 -5.81 5.22 7.50
CA ALA A 219 -6.59 6.36 7.04
C ALA A 219 -6.86 7.33 8.21
N ARG A 220 -6.45 8.58 8.06
CA ARG A 220 -6.56 9.62 9.09
C ARG A 220 -7.28 10.84 8.53
N ILE A 221 -8.47 11.11 9.06
CA ILE A 221 -9.32 12.22 8.66
C ILE A 221 -9.54 13.10 9.87
N LYS A 222 -9.06 14.34 9.81
CA LYS A 222 -9.13 15.26 10.96
C LYS A 222 -10.49 15.93 11.11
N GLY A 223 -11.15 16.25 9.98
CA GLY A 223 -12.47 16.86 9.97
C GLY A 223 -13.61 15.84 9.96
N LYS A 224 -14.80 16.30 9.54
CA LYS A 224 -15.98 15.45 9.46
C LYS A 224 -15.85 14.47 8.31
N THR A 225 -16.41 13.28 8.49
CA THR A 225 -16.49 12.27 7.42
C THR A 225 -17.94 12.02 7.07
N ALA A 226 -18.27 12.09 5.78
CA ALA A 226 -19.53 11.65 5.23
C ALA A 226 -19.28 10.57 4.19
N ALA A 227 -19.95 9.43 4.31
CA ALA A 227 -19.96 8.39 3.28
C ALA A 227 -21.32 7.69 3.26
N ARG A 228 -21.75 7.09 2.15
CA ARG A 228 -22.90 6.16 2.22
C ARG A 228 -22.47 4.89 2.96
N PHE A 229 -21.31 4.42 2.54
CA PHE A 229 -20.51 3.29 2.97
C PHE A 229 -19.31 3.45 3.92
N LEU A 230 -19.18 2.70 5.01
CA LEU A 230 -17.87 2.52 5.65
C LEU A 230 -17.57 1.04 5.89
N HIS A 231 -16.50 0.51 5.28
CA HIS A 231 -16.00 -0.85 5.54
C HIS A 231 -14.57 -0.79 6.03
N THR A 232 -14.27 -1.39 7.18
CA THR A 232 -12.99 -1.10 7.86
C THR A 232 -12.00 -2.26 7.94
N GLU A 233 -12.40 -3.53 7.82
CA GLU A 233 -11.54 -4.74 7.76
C GLU A 233 -10.18 -4.66 8.50
N GLN A 234 -10.18 -4.23 9.76
CA GLN A 234 -8.97 -4.03 10.56
C GLN A 234 -7.95 -3.01 10.01
N HIS A 235 -8.23 -2.33 8.89
CA HIS A 235 -7.55 -1.11 8.48
C HIS A 235 -7.70 -0.06 9.58
N TRP A 236 -6.61 0.64 9.89
CA TRP A 236 -6.65 1.64 10.95
C TRP A 236 -7.35 2.90 10.46
N PHE A 237 -8.51 3.23 11.02
CA PHE A 237 -9.16 4.52 10.82
C PHE A 237 -9.00 5.43 12.03
N GLU A 238 -8.63 6.68 11.81
CA GLU A 238 -8.63 7.73 12.82
C GLU A 238 -9.52 8.89 12.34
N PHE A 239 -10.67 9.04 12.98
CA PHE A 239 -11.61 10.12 12.72
C PHE A 239 -11.50 11.17 13.82
N GLY A 240 -11.19 12.41 13.43
CA GLY A 240 -11.01 13.55 14.33
C GLY A 240 -12.29 14.29 14.69
N ASP A 241 -13.38 14.07 13.95
CA ASP A 241 -14.69 14.70 14.16
C ASP A 241 -15.82 13.72 13.78
N ALA A 242 -17.06 14.19 13.75
CA ALA A 242 -18.26 13.42 13.48
C ALA A 242 -18.20 12.62 12.17
N VAL A 243 -18.72 11.40 12.23
CA VAL A 243 -18.80 10.47 11.10
C VAL A 243 -20.27 10.20 10.83
N LYS A 244 -20.72 10.59 9.64
CA LYS A 244 -22.07 10.35 9.13
C LYS A 244 -22.01 9.31 8.02
N VAL A 245 -22.53 8.13 8.29
CA VAL A 245 -22.60 7.05 7.31
C VAL A 245 -23.92 6.32 7.38
N ASP A 246 -24.39 5.74 6.29
CA ASP A 246 -25.64 4.98 6.34
C ASP A 246 -25.38 3.59 6.95
N TYR A 247 -24.22 2.99 6.62
CA TYR A 247 -23.83 1.64 7.03
C TYR A 247 -22.35 1.55 7.42
N VAL A 248 -22.06 0.74 8.47
CA VAL A 248 -20.69 0.40 8.89
C VAL A 248 -20.51 -1.11 8.83
N LEU A 249 -19.52 -1.58 8.08
CA LEU A 249 -19.20 -2.98 7.81
C LEU A 249 -17.79 -3.32 8.30
N GLY A 250 -17.55 -4.61 8.53
CA GLY A 250 -16.24 -5.12 8.93
C GLY A 250 -15.87 -4.82 10.38
N ARG A 251 -14.64 -5.18 10.74
CA ARG A 251 -14.11 -4.99 12.11
C ARG A 251 -13.45 -3.63 12.27
N PRO A 252 -13.97 -2.73 13.12
CA PRO A 252 -13.37 -1.41 13.32
C PRO A 252 -12.05 -1.52 14.06
N ARG A 253 -11.03 -0.80 13.58
CA ARG A 253 -9.75 -0.57 14.27
C ARG A 253 -9.41 0.91 14.20
N GLY A 254 -8.80 1.43 15.26
CA GLY A 254 -8.29 2.80 15.32
C GLY A 254 -9.06 3.72 16.27
N LYS A 255 -9.06 5.03 16.01
CA LYS A 255 -9.69 6.04 16.87
C LYS A 255 -11.01 6.49 16.25
N TRP A 256 -12.09 6.29 17.01
CA TRP A 256 -13.45 6.53 16.57
C TRP A 256 -14.10 7.66 17.36
N PRO A 257 -15.04 8.40 16.76
CA PRO A 257 -15.81 9.42 17.47
C PRO A 257 -16.68 8.78 18.55
N LYS A 258 -17.25 9.61 19.44
CA LYS A 258 -18.21 9.11 20.41
C LYS A 258 -19.45 8.59 19.69
N LYS A 259 -20.17 7.66 20.32
CA LYS A 259 -21.42 7.09 19.76
C LYS A 259 -22.45 8.15 19.35
N SER A 260 -22.52 9.28 20.05
CA SER A 260 -23.42 10.41 19.71
C SER A 260 -23.02 11.18 18.45
N GLU A 261 -21.74 11.09 18.06
CA GLU A 261 -21.12 11.75 16.91
C GLU A 261 -21.01 10.79 15.71
N LEU A 262 -21.42 9.53 15.90
CA LEU A 262 -21.59 8.50 14.90
C LEU A 262 -23.08 8.38 14.57
N SER A 263 -23.48 8.85 13.38
CA SER A 263 -24.83 8.64 12.88
C SER A 263 -24.78 7.65 11.73
N GLY A 264 -25.35 6.45 11.93
CA GLY A 264 -25.45 5.36 10.97
C GLY A 264 -26.11 4.15 11.59
N LEU A 265 -27.05 3.54 10.86
CA LEU A 265 -27.90 2.48 11.41
C LEU A 265 -27.09 1.20 11.61
N ALA A 266 -27.29 0.60 12.78
CA ALA A 266 -26.92 -0.76 13.11
C ALA A 266 -27.55 -1.79 12.13
N PRO A 267 -27.07 -3.06 12.12
CA PRO A 267 -27.05 -3.95 10.95
C PRO A 267 -28.36 -4.45 10.32
N SER A 268 -29.52 -3.90 10.66
CA SER A 268 -30.81 -4.56 10.39
C SER A 268 -31.29 -4.47 8.94
N ARG A 269 -30.53 -3.89 8.01
CA ARG A 269 -30.85 -3.85 6.56
C ARG A 269 -29.61 -4.04 5.69
N TYR A 270 -28.96 -5.18 5.84
CA TYR A 270 -27.77 -5.58 5.09
C TYR A 270 -27.98 -6.20 3.68
N PRO A 271 -29.16 -6.63 3.21
CA PRO A 271 -29.21 -7.39 1.96
C PRO A 271 -28.85 -6.58 0.70
N ASP A 272 -29.10 -5.27 0.65
CA ASP A 272 -29.12 -4.50 -0.61
C ASP A 272 -27.94 -3.53 -0.80
N VAL A 273 -26.98 -3.47 0.13
CA VAL A 273 -25.98 -2.39 0.22
C VAL A 273 -24.68 -2.67 -0.54
N LEU A 274 -24.44 -3.92 -0.95
CA LEU A 274 -23.31 -4.25 -1.84
C LEU A 274 -23.65 -3.87 -3.27
N VAL A 275 -23.73 -2.56 -3.56
CA VAL A 275 -24.04 -2.04 -4.88
C VAL A 275 -22.85 -2.34 -5.81
N PRO A 276 -23.03 -3.19 -6.84
CA PRO A 276 -21.95 -3.51 -7.80
C PRO A 276 -21.36 -2.26 -8.44
N GLU A 277 -22.17 -1.21 -8.62
CA GLU A 277 -21.82 0.09 -9.21
C GLU A 277 -20.70 0.81 -8.45
N VAL A 278 -20.54 0.62 -7.13
CA VAL A 278 -19.43 1.29 -6.40
C VAL A 278 -18.09 0.61 -6.71
N PHE A 279 -18.13 -0.65 -7.12
CA PHE A 279 -16.97 -1.45 -7.48
C PHE A 279 -16.74 -1.47 -9.00
N CYS A 280 -17.76 -1.16 -9.79
CA CYS A 280 -17.76 -1.16 -11.24
C CYS A 280 -18.30 0.19 -11.77
N LEU A 281 -17.42 1.17 -11.98
CA LEU A 281 -17.76 2.38 -12.72
C LEU A 281 -17.11 2.35 -14.11
N GLU A 282 -17.99 2.16 -15.09
CA GLU A 282 -17.91 2.40 -16.54
C GLU A 282 -16.55 2.20 -17.24
N GLY A 283 -16.49 1.12 -18.05
CA GLY A 283 -15.54 0.98 -19.15
C GLY A 283 -14.34 0.07 -18.92
N GLN A 284 -14.19 -0.49 -17.73
CA GLN A 284 -13.28 -1.61 -17.46
C GLN A 284 -14.04 -2.68 -16.68
N GLU A 285 -15.00 -3.35 -17.34
CA GLU A 285 -14.96 -4.80 -17.20
C GLU A 285 -13.57 -5.17 -17.70
N ASP A 286 -12.65 -5.52 -16.80
CA ASP A 286 -11.52 -6.33 -17.22
C ASP A 286 -12.19 -7.55 -17.85
N GLU A 287 -12.30 -7.53 -19.20
CA GLU A 287 -12.52 -8.71 -20.02
C GLU A 287 -11.79 -9.84 -19.30
N PRO A 288 -12.49 -10.89 -18.82
CA PRO A 288 -11.83 -11.95 -18.08
C PRO A 288 -10.73 -12.44 -19.00
N PHE A 289 -9.49 -12.10 -18.65
CA PHE A 289 -8.33 -12.41 -19.46
C PHE A 289 -8.40 -13.90 -19.70
N VAL A 290 -8.72 -14.30 -20.94
CA VAL A 290 -9.17 -15.66 -21.20
C VAL A 290 -7.99 -16.56 -20.87
N ALA A 291 -8.08 -17.25 -19.74
CA ALA A 291 -7.01 -18.05 -19.16
C ALA A 291 -6.64 -19.26 -20.04
N SER A 292 -7.18 -19.38 -21.26
CA SER A 292 -6.87 -20.45 -22.20
C SER A 292 -5.50 -20.32 -22.87
N ALA A 293 -4.74 -19.26 -22.58
CA ALA A 293 -3.41 -19.05 -23.14
C ALA A 293 -2.24 -19.17 -22.13
N LEU A 294 -2.53 -19.42 -20.85
CA LEU A 294 -1.52 -19.52 -19.79
C LEU A 294 -1.25 -20.97 -19.41
N SER A 295 0.01 -21.27 -19.10
CA SER A 295 0.42 -22.54 -18.52
C SER A 295 -0.09 -22.70 -17.08
N ASP A 296 -0.15 -23.93 -16.57
CA ASP A 296 -0.66 -24.19 -15.21
C ASP A 296 0.19 -23.50 -14.11
N GLU A 297 1.49 -23.30 -14.36
CA GLU A 297 2.43 -22.60 -13.47
C GLU A 297 2.17 -21.07 -13.45
N GLU A 298 1.85 -20.47 -14.61
CA GLU A 298 1.47 -19.05 -14.71
C GLU A 298 0.08 -18.77 -14.12
N ARG A 299 -0.81 -19.77 -14.10
CA ARG A 299 -2.09 -19.68 -13.38
C ARG A 299 -1.90 -19.72 -11.88
N GLU A 300 -1.01 -20.56 -11.35
CA GLU A 300 -0.72 -20.62 -9.91
C GLU A 300 -0.08 -19.31 -9.42
N ASP A 301 0.88 -18.74 -10.16
CA ASP A 301 1.49 -17.44 -9.82
C ASP A 301 0.47 -16.30 -9.92
N LEU A 302 -0.43 -16.32 -10.90
CA LEU A 302 -1.47 -15.31 -11.06
C LEU A 302 -2.55 -15.47 -9.97
N ASP A 303 -2.91 -16.70 -9.61
CA ASP A 303 -3.82 -16.99 -8.50
C ASP A 303 -3.20 -16.59 -7.17
N ASP A 304 -1.90 -16.79 -6.93
CA ASP A 304 -1.22 -16.26 -5.74
C ASP A 304 -1.15 -14.72 -5.75
N LEU A 305 -0.95 -14.10 -6.91
CA LEU A 305 -0.97 -12.65 -7.07
C LEU A 305 -2.37 -12.05 -6.88
N LEU A 306 -3.43 -12.73 -7.34
CA LEU A 306 -4.84 -12.34 -7.22
C LEU A 306 -5.42 -12.67 -5.84
N MET A 307 -4.97 -13.76 -5.22
CA MET A 307 -5.20 -14.05 -3.80
C MET A 307 -4.58 -12.94 -2.95
N LEU A 308 -3.45 -12.37 -3.34
CA LEU A 308 -2.87 -11.18 -2.70
C LEU A 308 -3.55 -9.86 -3.11
N LYS A 309 -4.25 -9.77 -4.25
CA LYS A 309 -4.79 -8.51 -4.78
C LYS A 309 -6.31 -8.54 -5.03
N HIS A 310 -7.03 -7.90 -4.11
CA HIS A 310 -8.34 -7.27 -4.31
C HIS A 310 -9.59 -8.13 -4.57
N GLY A 311 -9.50 -9.38 -5.06
CA GLY A 311 -10.66 -10.27 -5.23
C GLY A 311 -11.32 -10.70 -3.91
N ARG A 312 -10.52 -10.80 -2.84
CA ARG A 312 -11.00 -11.23 -1.51
C ARG A 312 -11.83 -10.20 -0.75
N ILE A 313 -11.86 -8.93 -1.14
CA ILE A 313 -12.75 -7.95 -0.48
C ILE A 313 -14.20 -8.21 -0.86
N ILE A 314 -14.47 -8.40 -2.15
CA ILE A 314 -15.83 -8.63 -2.64
C ILE A 314 -16.34 -9.98 -2.12
N GLU A 315 -15.50 -11.02 -2.14
CA GLU A 315 -15.86 -12.32 -1.58
C GLU A 315 -16.05 -12.27 -0.06
N ARG A 316 -15.15 -11.63 0.70
CA ARG A 316 -15.35 -11.49 2.16
C ARG A 316 -16.58 -10.64 2.51
N MET A 317 -16.85 -9.56 1.78
CA MET A 317 -18.08 -8.79 1.97
C MET A 317 -19.33 -9.63 1.63
N ARG A 318 -19.27 -10.49 0.59
CA ARG A 318 -20.34 -11.44 0.24
C ARG A 318 -20.51 -12.53 1.30
N GLU A 319 -19.42 -13.05 1.85
CA GLU A 319 -19.42 -14.02 2.95
C GLU A 319 -19.98 -13.41 4.23
N GLU A 320 -19.54 -12.19 4.60
CA GLU A 320 -20.08 -11.45 5.75
C GLU A 320 -21.57 -11.16 5.57
N LYS A 321 -22.00 -10.79 4.35
CA LYS A 321 -23.42 -10.68 4.00
C LYS A 321 -24.13 -12.01 4.21
N ALA A 322 -23.59 -13.13 3.73
CA ALA A 322 -24.20 -14.45 3.90
C ALA A 322 -24.33 -14.83 5.38
N ILE A 323 -23.29 -14.61 6.20
CA ILE A 323 -23.29 -14.86 7.65
C ILE A 323 -24.33 -14.00 8.38
N LEU A 324 -24.56 -12.78 7.92
CA LEU A 324 -25.52 -11.85 8.53
C LEU A 324 -26.96 -12.07 8.07
N LEU A 325 -27.18 -12.67 6.90
CA LEU A 325 -28.52 -13.06 6.41
C LEU A 325 -29.03 -14.38 7.00
N ASP A 326 -28.13 -15.22 7.52
CA ASP A 326 -28.45 -16.53 8.12
C ASP A 326 -28.73 -16.44 9.65
N LYS A 327 -28.76 -15.22 10.21
CA LYS A 327 -29.07 -14.91 11.62
C LYS A 327 -30.34 -14.08 11.75
#